data_AF-F4XGQ4-F1
#
_entry.id   AF-F4XGQ4-F1
#
_cell.length_a   1.000
_cell.length_b   1.000
_cell.length_c   1.000
_cell.angle_alpha   90.00
_cell.angle_beta   90.00
_cell.angle_gamma   90.00
#
_symmetry.space_group_name_H-M   'P 1'
#
loop_
_entity.id
_entity.type
_entity.pdbx_description
1 polymer ?
#
loop_
_entity_poly.entity_id
_entity_poly.type
_entity_poly.pdbx_seq_one_letter_code
_entity_poly.pdbx_strand_id
1 'polypeptide(L)'
;MTNEYNPDGKEIRFIDSHYKDLFHIPDGSCVQIHYPDETVVKPCTFIDEYHTQIGYNVFHICQFAEIMERNGASYMPEPEIMGDEAAWKVGRDRILAVQTCEDGYDYTLLDENYNEIDGGQVDNPELSMLEVRQDILESFGLERRELRAMFYEDVMEQMFENGRLAVDAPEKRESVMEKLMQTGEKAAPSSHSHKPKEPER
;
A
#
# COMPACT_ATOMS: atom_id res chain seq x y z
N MET A 1 -8.27 -10.39 -15.25
CA MET A 1 -8.94 -11.68 -15.62
C MET A 1 -10.44 -11.44 -15.82
N THR A 2 -11.15 -12.17 -16.68
CA THR A 2 -12.61 -12.02 -16.84
C THR A 2 -13.34 -12.62 -15.63
N ASN A 3 -14.25 -11.87 -15.00
CA ASN A 3 -15.04 -12.34 -13.87
C ASN A 3 -16.03 -13.45 -14.29
N GLU A 4 -15.82 -14.67 -13.81
CA GLU A 4 -16.66 -15.84 -14.15
C GLU A 4 -18.11 -15.71 -13.67
N TYR A 5 -18.35 -14.91 -12.63
CA TYR A 5 -19.69 -14.64 -12.11
C TYR A 5 -20.45 -13.61 -12.95
N ASN A 6 -19.76 -12.90 -13.85
CA ASN A 6 -20.32 -11.84 -14.67
C ASN A 6 -20.03 -12.00 -16.16
N PRO A 7 -20.45 -13.13 -16.79
CA PRO A 7 -20.16 -13.38 -18.20
C PRO A 7 -20.84 -12.37 -19.15
N ASP A 8 -21.93 -11.74 -18.69
CA ASP A 8 -22.73 -10.80 -19.47
C ASP A 8 -22.31 -9.33 -19.26
N GLY A 9 -21.31 -9.05 -18.40
CA GLY A 9 -20.85 -7.69 -18.12
C GLY A 9 -21.91 -6.80 -17.45
N LYS A 10 -22.70 -7.38 -16.53
CA LYS A 10 -23.69 -6.63 -15.72
C LYS A 10 -23.00 -5.62 -14.82
N GLU A 11 -23.68 -4.50 -14.60
CA GLU A 11 -23.27 -3.48 -13.65
C GLU A 11 -23.66 -3.87 -12.21
N ILE A 12 -22.90 -3.35 -11.26
CA ILE A 12 -23.13 -3.48 -9.83
C ILE A 12 -24.10 -2.39 -9.39
N ARG A 13 -25.22 -2.79 -8.79
CA ARG A 13 -26.29 -1.90 -8.33
C ARG A 13 -26.11 -1.51 -6.87
N PHE A 14 -26.24 -0.22 -6.58
CA PHE A 14 -26.24 0.34 -5.23
C PHE A 14 -27.58 0.99 -4.88
N ILE A 15 -28.08 0.72 -3.66
CA ILE A 15 -29.42 1.11 -3.18
C ILE A 15 -29.36 1.70 -1.77
N ASP A 16 -30.24 2.65 -1.43
CA ASP A 16 -30.38 3.09 -0.05
C ASP A 16 -31.06 2.02 0.85
N SER A 17 -31.10 2.28 2.16
CA SER A 17 -31.71 1.38 3.15
C SER A 17 -33.22 1.20 2.99
N HIS A 18 -33.86 2.06 2.18
CA HIS A 18 -35.28 2.00 1.84
C HIS A 18 -35.52 1.27 0.51
N TYR A 19 -34.50 0.58 -0.01
CA TYR A 19 -34.52 -0.18 -1.25
C TYR A 19 -34.66 0.69 -2.51
N LYS A 20 -34.32 1.98 -2.43
CA LYS A 20 -34.35 2.87 -3.59
C LYS A 20 -33.02 2.81 -4.34
N ASP A 21 -33.12 2.73 -5.66
CA ASP A 21 -31.95 2.80 -6.55
C ASP A 21 -31.24 4.14 -6.49
N LEU A 22 -29.93 4.07 -6.26
CA LEU A 22 -29.07 5.24 -6.22
C LEU A 22 -28.27 5.35 -7.53
N PHE A 23 -27.48 4.34 -7.84
CA PHE A 23 -26.62 4.32 -9.04
C PHE A 23 -26.14 2.90 -9.36
N HIS A 24 -25.48 2.76 -10.50
CA HIS A 24 -24.82 1.56 -10.95
C HIS A 24 -23.36 1.88 -11.30
N ILE A 25 -22.46 0.90 -11.16
CA ILE A 25 -21.06 1.00 -11.59
C ILE A 25 -20.66 -0.23 -12.40
N PRO A 26 -19.71 -0.12 -13.34
CA PRO A 26 -19.15 -1.30 -14.01
C PRO A 26 -18.50 -2.28 -13.02
N ASP A 27 -18.43 -3.54 -13.43
CA ASP A 27 -17.71 -4.56 -12.65
C ASP A 27 -16.20 -4.26 -12.61
N GLY A 28 -15.60 -4.38 -11.42
CA GLY A 28 -14.21 -3.99 -11.17
C GLY A 28 -14.02 -2.52 -10.79
N SER A 29 -15.02 -1.65 -11.02
CA SER A 29 -14.95 -0.25 -10.59
C SER A 29 -15.02 -0.10 -9.07
N CYS A 30 -14.78 1.11 -8.58
CA CYS A 30 -14.77 1.40 -7.14
C CYS A 30 -15.98 2.23 -6.70
N VAL A 31 -16.37 2.04 -5.44
CA VAL A 31 -17.33 2.89 -4.72
C VAL A 31 -16.57 3.81 -3.76
N GLN A 32 -16.90 5.09 -3.76
CA GLN A 32 -16.43 6.04 -2.76
C GLN A 32 -17.44 6.16 -1.63
N ILE A 33 -16.99 5.93 -0.41
CA ILE A 33 -17.80 5.95 0.82
C ILE A 33 -17.34 7.12 1.68
N HIS A 34 -18.27 7.99 2.01
CA HIS A 34 -18.10 9.12 2.92
C HIS A 34 -18.67 8.76 4.29
N TYR A 35 -17.78 8.47 5.23
CA TYR A 35 -18.10 8.39 6.65
C TYR A 35 -18.04 9.79 7.28
N PRO A 36 -18.58 9.98 8.50
CA PRO A 36 -18.53 11.27 9.19
C PRO A 36 -17.12 11.82 9.45
N ASP A 37 -16.13 10.93 9.57
CA ASP A 37 -14.75 11.22 9.94
C ASP A 37 -13.74 11.02 8.79
N GLU A 38 -14.05 10.15 7.83
CA GLU A 38 -13.15 9.85 6.72
C GLU A 38 -13.88 9.55 5.39
N THR A 39 -13.12 9.60 4.30
CA THR A 39 -13.58 9.12 2.99
C THR A 39 -12.66 7.99 2.54
N VAL A 40 -13.27 6.88 2.12
CA VAL A 40 -12.55 5.70 1.63
C VAL A 40 -13.12 5.27 0.30
N VAL A 41 -12.25 4.74 -0.56
CA VAL A 41 -12.63 4.13 -1.84
C VAL A 41 -12.45 2.63 -1.70
N LYS A 42 -13.42 1.85 -2.17
CA LYS A 42 -13.37 0.38 -2.13
C LYS A 42 -13.61 -0.23 -3.51
N PRO A 43 -12.76 -1.17 -3.94
CA PRO A 43 -12.95 -1.89 -5.19
C PRO A 43 -14.17 -2.80 -5.07
N CYS A 44 -14.96 -2.88 -6.14
CA CYS A 44 -16.20 -3.65 -6.19
C CYS A 44 -16.12 -4.73 -7.26
N THR A 45 -16.57 -5.93 -6.93
CA THR A 45 -16.68 -7.04 -7.89
C THR A 45 -18.09 -7.59 -7.87
N PHE A 46 -18.67 -7.76 -9.05
CA PHE A 46 -19.99 -8.33 -9.24
C PHE A 46 -19.97 -9.82 -8.85
N ILE A 47 -21.03 -10.28 -8.19
CA ILE A 47 -21.27 -11.69 -7.91
C ILE A 47 -22.63 -12.11 -8.48
N ASP A 48 -23.68 -11.42 -8.07
CA ASP A 48 -25.03 -11.56 -8.65
C ASP A 48 -25.83 -10.26 -8.45
N GLU A 49 -27.13 -10.29 -8.76
CA GLU A 49 -28.02 -9.11 -8.69
C GLU A 49 -28.25 -8.57 -7.26
N TYR A 50 -27.90 -9.35 -6.24
CA TYR A 50 -28.10 -9.03 -4.83
C TYR A 50 -26.82 -9.07 -4.00
N HIS A 51 -25.76 -9.71 -4.50
CA HIS A 51 -24.47 -9.84 -3.82
C HIS A 51 -23.35 -9.14 -4.57
N THR A 52 -22.52 -8.44 -3.81
CA THR A 52 -21.35 -7.72 -4.34
C THR A 52 -20.20 -7.89 -3.37
N GLN A 53 -19.01 -8.11 -3.91
CA GLN A 53 -17.79 -8.02 -3.12
C GLN A 53 -17.32 -6.57 -3.08
N ILE A 54 -17.18 -5.99 -1.89
CA ILE A 54 -16.71 -4.63 -1.66
C ILE A 54 -15.44 -4.71 -0.79
N GLY A 55 -14.28 -4.47 -1.40
CA GLY A 55 -12.98 -4.80 -0.83
C GLY A 55 -12.82 -6.30 -0.59
N TYR A 56 -12.60 -6.68 0.67
CA TYR A 56 -12.46 -8.09 1.07
C TYR A 56 -13.77 -8.78 1.46
N ASN A 57 -14.86 -8.03 1.60
CA ASN A 57 -16.11 -8.55 2.16
C ASN A 57 -17.18 -8.68 1.09
N VAL A 58 -17.96 -9.75 1.18
CA VAL A 58 -19.17 -9.93 0.37
C VAL A 58 -20.37 -9.42 1.15
N PHE A 59 -21.21 -8.63 0.50
CA PHE A 59 -22.43 -8.09 1.09
C PHE A 59 -23.64 -8.41 0.23
N HIS A 60 -24.77 -8.64 0.89
CA HIS A 60 -26.07 -8.42 0.26
C HIS A 60 -26.33 -6.91 0.13
N ILE A 61 -26.91 -6.44 -0.97
CA ILE A 61 -27.12 -5.00 -1.23
C ILE A 61 -27.88 -4.29 -0.10
N CYS A 62 -28.95 -4.89 0.44
CA CYS A 62 -29.68 -4.34 1.59
C CYS A 62 -28.81 -4.27 2.85
N GLN A 63 -28.01 -5.31 3.12
CA GLN A 63 -27.15 -5.34 4.29
C GLN A 63 -26.10 -4.24 4.21
N PHE A 64 -25.50 -4.03 3.04
CA PHE A 64 -24.56 -2.93 2.83
C PHE A 64 -25.25 -1.58 3.11
N ALA A 65 -26.42 -1.35 2.52
CA ALA A 65 -27.17 -0.11 2.68
C ALA A 65 -27.55 0.19 4.15
N GLU A 66 -28.06 -0.81 4.88
CA GLU A 66 -28.41 -0.69 6.30
C GLU A 66 -27.18 -0.40 7.17
N ILE A 67 -26.05 -1.05 6.89
CA ILE A 67 -24.79 -0.80 7.61
C ILE A 67 -24.30 0.64 7.36
N MET A 68 -24.34 1.10 6.11
CA MET A 68 -23.92 2.45 5.75
C MET A 68 -24.78 3.51 6.44
N GLU A 69 -26.12 3.38 6.38
CA GLU A 69 -27.02 4.32 7.07
C GLU A 69 -26.79 4.33 8.58
N ARG A 70 -26.65 3.15 9.21
CA ARG A 70 -26.40 3.05 10.66
C ARG A 70 -25.08 3.73 11.07
N ASN A 71 -24.08 3.70 10.20
CA ASN A 71 -22.79 4.34 10.42
C ASN A 71 -22.80 5.85 10.04
N GLY A 72 -23.92 6.38 9.56
CA GLY A 72 -24.02 7.76 9.07
C GLY A 72 -23.23 7.99 7.79
N ALA A 73 -22.99 6.94 7.01
CA ALA A 73 -22.22 6.98 5.79
C ALA A 73 -23.11 7.18 4.55
N SER A 74 -22.56 7.85 3.56
CA SER A 74 -23.13 7.94 2.21
C SER A 74 -22.11 7.44 1.20
N TYR A 75 -22.54 7.09 -0.01
CA TYR A 75 -21.62 6.58 -1.02
C TYR A 75 -22.06 6.98 -2.43
N MET A 76 -21.09 7.01 -3.33
CA MET A 76 -21.24 7.40 -4.74
C MET A 76 -20.24 6.62 -5.60
N PRO A 77 -20.42 6.56 -6.93
CA PRO A 77 -19.35 6.10 -7.83
C PRO A 77 -18.06 6.89 -7.55
N GLU A 78 -16.91 6.23 -7.61
CA GLU A 78 -15.64 6.98 -7.54
C GLU A 78 -15.55 7.95 -8.74
N PRO A 79 -15.31 9.25 -8.50
CA PRO A 79 -15.14 10.22 -9.58
C PRO A 79 -13.89 9.93 -10.42
N GLU A 80 -13.96 10.24 -11.71
CA GLU A 80 -12.79 10.21 -12.59
C GLU A 80 -11.72 11.21 -12.13
N ILE A 81 -10.44 10.85 -12.33
CA ILE A 81 -9.31 11.73 -12.06
C ILE A 81 -9.08 12.60 -13.30
N MET A 82 -9.25 13.91 -13.14
CA MET A 82 -9.04 14.90 -14.22
C MET A 82 -7.63 15.53 -14.20
N GLY A 83 -6.80 15.19 -13.21
CA GLY A 83 -5.44 15.70 -13.07
C GLY A 83 -4.40 14.81 -13.74
N ASP A 84 -3.20 15.35 -13.90
CA ASP A 84 -2.03 14.65 -14.43
C ASP A 84 -1.35 13.76 -13.38
N GLU A 85 -1.73 13.86 -12.11
CA GLU A 85 -1.15 13.11 -11.01
C GLU A 85 -2.17 12.81 -9.91
N ALA A 86 -1.97 11.68 -9.23
CA ALA A 86 -2.75 11.30 -8.06
C ALA A 86 -1.98 10.34 -7.17
N ALA A 87 -2.33 10.33 -5.88
CA ALA A 87 -1.77 9.38 -4.93
C ALA A 87 -2.85 8.80 -4.02
N TRP A 88 -2.62 7.57 -3.56
CA TRP A 88 -3.51 6.85 -2.66
C TRP A 88 -2.74 6.13 -1.57
N LYS A 89 -3.25 6.19 -0.35
CA LYS A 89 -2.91 5.22 0.69
C LYS A 89 -3.63 3.93 0.35
N VAL A 90 -2.89 2.84 0.19
CA VAL A 90 -3.40 1.52 -0.19
C VAL A 90 -3.39 0.59 1.04
N GLY A 91 -4.56 0.33 1.59
CA GLY A 91 -4.70 -0.36 2.87
C GLY A 91 -4.02 0.41 4.00
N ARG A 92 -3.21 -0.27 4.81
CA ARG A 92 -2.56 0.35 5.98
C ARG A 92 -1.10 0.73 5.74
N ASP A 93 -0.43 0.03 4.83
CA ASP A 93 1.02 -0.06 4.78
C ASP A 93 1.62 0.19 3.40
N ARG A 94 0.82 0.60 2.42
CA ARG A 94 1.29 0.92 1.07
C ARG A 94 0.79 2.29 0.63
N ILE A 95 1.55 2.94 -0.24
CA ILE A 95 1.19 4.19 -0.90
C ILE A 95 1.46 3.98 -2.38
N LEU A 96 0.53 4.39 -3.23
CA LEU A 96 0.72 4.40 -4.67
C LEU A 96 0.62 5.84 -5.16
N ALA A 97 1.63 6.29 -5.88
CA ALA A 97 1.65 7.56 -6.58
C ALA A 97 1.70 7.28 -8.10
N VAL A 98 0.88 7.98 -8.87
CA VAL A 98 0.80 7.83 -10.34
C VAL A 98 0.79 9.21 -10.97
N GLN A 99 1.55 9.37 -12.05
CA GLN A 99 1.62 10.61 -12.84
C GLN A 99 1.59 10.26 -14.34
N THR A 100 0.98 11.12 -15.16
CA THR A 100 0.98 10.99 -16.62
C THR A 100 2.37 11.30 -17.19
N CYS A 101 2.76 10.60 -18.25
CA CYS A 101 3.96 10.87 -19.04
C CYS A 101 3.63 10.81 -20.54
N GLU A 102 4.61 11.09 -21.43
CA GLU A 102 4.35 11.20 -22.88
C GLU A 102 3.72 9.94 -23.49
N ASP A 103 4.11 8.76 -23.00
CA ASP A 103 3.70 7.46 -23.55
C ASP A 103 2.76 6.68 -22.62
N GLY A 104 2.23 7.31 -21.56
CA GLY A 104 1.34 6.65 -20.61
C GLY A 104 1.44 7.20 -19.19
N TYR A 105 1.89 6.37 -18.26
CA TYR A 105 1.91 6.71 -16.83
C TYR A 105 3.15 6.18 -16.12
N ASP A 106 3.77 7.02 -15.31
CA ASP A 106 4.78 6.62 -14.35
C ASP A 106 4.12 6.34 -12.99
N TYR A 107 4.56 5.30 -12.31
CA TYR A 107 4.09 4.98 -10.97
C TYR A 107 5.23 4.70 -9.99
N THR A 108 4.96 5.02 -8.73
CA THR A 108 5.85 4.72 -7.61
C THR A 108 5.02 4.07 -6.50
N LEU A 109 5.39 2.85 -6.12
CA LEU A 109 4.81 2.11 -5.01
C LEU A 109 5.73 2.23 -3.80
N LEU A 110 5.21 2.77 -2.70
CA LEU A 110 5.96 2.98 -1.46
C LEU A 110 5.41 2.15 -0.29
N ASP A 111 6.26 1.95 0.71
CA ASP A 111 5.87 1.41 2.02
C ASP A 111 5.18 2.48 2.91
N GLU A 112 4.90 2.12 4.17
CA GLU A 112 4.28 3.05 5.12
C GLU A 112 5.18 4.21 5.56
N ASN A 113 6.48 4.07 5.35
CA ASN A 113 7.52 5.03 5.69
C ASN A 113 8.05 5.73 4.43
N TYR A 114 7.27 5.78 3.33
CA TYR A 114 7.62 6.46 2.09
C TYR A 114 8.94 5.98 1.45
N ASN A 115 9.38 4.75 1.75
CA ASN A 115 10.47 4.13 1.00
C ASN A 115 9.91 3.49 -0.26
N GLU A 116 10.58 3.70 -1.39
CA GLU A 116 10.24 3.05 -2.64
C GLU A 116 10.38 1.53 -2.52
N ILE A 117 9.31 0.82 -2.85
CA ILE A 117 9.28 -0.63 -2.99
C ILE A 117 9.51 -1.00 -4.44
N ASP A 118 8.81 -0.31 -5.34
CA ASP A 118 8.89 -0.51 -6.77
C ASP A 118 8.47 0.75 -7.52
N GLY A 119 8.87 0.86 -8.77
CA GLY A 119 8.52 1.97 -9.65
C GLY A 119 8.68 1.57 -11.11
N GLY A 120 7.83 2.12 -11.96
CA GLY A 120 7.86 1.77 -13.38
C GLY A 120 6.90 2.59 -14.23
N GLN A 121 6.78 2.18 -15.48
CA GLN A 121 5.95 2.84 -16.48
C GLN A 121 4.88 1.88 -17.01
N VAL A 122 3.68 2.41 -17.24
CA VAL A 122 2.58 1.75 -17.94
C VAL A 122 2.42 2.43 -19.30
N ASP A 123 2.93 1.78 -20.34
CA ASP A 123 2.97 2.28 -21.72
C ASP A 123 1.61 2.12 -22.43
N ASN A 124 0.57 2.76 -21.90
CA ASN A 124 -0.75 2.77 -22.51
C ASN A 124 -1.52 4.07 -22.17
N PRO A 125 -1.41 5.11 -23.01
CA PRO A 125 -2.05 6.40 -22.76
C PRO A 125 -3.57 6.38 -22.94
N GLU A 126 -4.14 5.31 -23.52
CA GLU A 126 -5.58 5.17 -23.71
C GLU A 126 -6.31 4.75 -22.43
N LEU A 127 -5.60 4.22 -21.43
CA LEU A 127 -6.18 3.89 -20.13
C LEU A 127 -6.42 5.16 -19.32
N SER A 128 -7.49 5.17 -18.55
CA SER A 128 -7.69 6.16 -17.50
C SER A 128 -6.76 5.89 -16.30
N MET A 129 -6.49 6.92 -15.51
CA MET A 129 -5.67 6.78 -14.30
C MET A 129 -6.25 5.78 -13.29
N LEU A 130 -7.57 5.63 -13.24
CA LEU A 130 -8.24 4.65 -12.38
C LEU A 130 -8.02 3.20 -12.84
N GLU A 131 -8.03 2.97 -14.17
CA GLU A 131 -7.70 1.66 -14.76
C GLU A 131 -6.22 1.33 -14.56
N VAL A 132 -5.32 2.29 -14.79
CA VAL A 132 -3.88 2.14 -14.53
C VAL A 132 -3.63 1.78 -13.07
N ARG A 133 -4.26 2.50 -12.14
CA ARG A 133 -4.20 2.19 -10.71
C ARG A 133 -4.67 0.76 -10.45
N GLN A 134 -5.78 0.33 -11.05
CA GLN A 134 -6.31 -1.02 -10.84
C GLN A 134 -5.33 -2.10 -11.33
N ASP A 135 -4.78 -1.94 -12.53
CA ASP A 135 -3.81 -2.87 -13.13
C ASP A 135 -2.54 -2.97 -12.28
N ILE A 136 -2.02 -1.82 -11.82
CA ILE A 136 -0.87 -1.78 -10.92
C ILE A 136 -1.21 -2.56 -9.64
N LEU A 137 -2.32 -2.24 -8.97
CA LEU A 137 -2.69 -2.90 -7.72
C LEU A 137 -2.92 -4.41 -7.89
N GLU A 138 -3.50 -4.86 -9.01
CA GLU A 138 -3.66 -6.30 -9.32
C GLU A 138 -2.30 -6.99 -9.47
N SER A 139 -1.33 -6.34 -10.13
CA SER A 139 0.02 -6.92 -10.31
C SER A 139 0.76 -7.17 -8.99
N PHE A 140 0.45 -6.41 -7.94
CA PHE A 140 1.01 -6.55 -6.59
C PHE A 140 0.11 -7.31 -5.60
N GLY A 141 -1.06 -7.82 -6.02
CA GLY A 141 -2.01 -8.50 -5.13
C GLY A 141 -2.66 -7.55 -4.09
N LEU A 142 -2.82 -6.28 -4.47
CA LEU A 142 -3.38 -5.20 -3.65
C LEU A 142 -4.76 -4.75 -4.14
N GLU A 143 -5.32 -5.39 -5.17
CA GLU A 143 -6.55 -4.99 -5.88
C GLU A 143 -7.82 -4.96 -5.03
N ARG A 144 -7.80 -5.60 -3.85
CA ARG A 144 -8.93 -5.66 -2.92
C ARG A 144 -8.81 -4.70 -1.74
N ARG A 145 -7.67 -3.99 -1.66
CA ARG A 145 -7.41 -3.08 -0.54
C ARG A 145 -8.25 -1.82 -0.69
N GLU A 146 -8.69 -1.29 0.45
CA GLU A 146 -9.30 0.03 0.48
C GLU A 146 -8.26 1.11 0.19
N LEU A 147 -8.72 2.20 -0.42
CA LEU A 147 -7.90 3.31 -0.85
C LEU A 147 -8.35 4.57 -0.11
N ARG A 148 -7.39 5.46 0.20
CA ARG A 148 -7.67 6.83 0.65
C ARG A 148 -6.88 7.78 -0.23
N ALA A 149 -7.54 8.78 -0.80
CA ALA A 149 -6.87 9.80 -1.59
C ALA A 149 -5.81 10.51 -0.74
N MET A 150 -4.67 10.79 -1.36
CA MET A 150 -3.56 11.56 -0.80
C MET A 150 -3.21 12.68 -1.77
N PHE A 151 -2.57 13.74 -1.27
CA PHE A 151 -1.97 14.74 -2.13
C PHE A 151 -0.65 14.20 -2.69
N TYR A 152 -0.51 14.20 -4.02
CA TYR A 152 0.66 13.67 -4.69
C TYR A 152 1.93 14.42 -4.26
N GLU A 153 1.89 15.75 -4.25
CA GLU A 153 3.01 16.61 -3.81
C GLU A 153 3.52 16.24 -2.41
N ASP A 154 2.61 16.05 -1.43
CA ASP A 154 2.96 15.68 -0.05
C ASP A 154 3.63 14.28 0.03
N VAL A 155 3.26 13.36 -0.86
CA VAL A 155 3.86 12.02 -0.93
C VAL A 155 5.27 12.11 -1.47
N MET A 156 5.48 12.90 -2.54
CA MET A 156 6.79 13.06 -3.17
C MET A 156 7.76 13.84 -2.27
N GLU A 157 7.28 14.86 -1.54
CA GLU A 157 8.08 15.58 -0.55
C GLU A 157 8.58 14.63 0.54
N GLN A 158 7.69 13.82 1.14
CA GLN A 158 8.07 12.86 2.18
C GLN A 158 9.03 11.76 1.68
N MET A 159 8.81 11.26 0.47
CA MET A 159 9.74 10.31 -0.17
C MET A 159 11.16 10.91 -0.27
N PHE A 160 11.26 12.15 -0.73
CA PHE A 160 12.54 12.84 -0.86
C PHE A 160 13.21 13.11 0.51
N GLU A 161 12.44 13.55 1.51
CA GLU A 161 12.94 13.77 2.86
C GLU A 161 13.48 12.47 3.50
N ASN A 162 12.77 11.35 3.32
CA ASN A 162 13.20 10.06 3.84
C ASN A 162 14.46 9.54 3.13
N GLY A 163 14.59 9.79 1.83
CA GLY A 163 15.83 9.54 1.09
C GLY A 163 17.03 10.32 1.64
N ARG A 164 16.82 11.59 2.05
CA ARG A 164 17.88 12.41 2.69
C ARG A 164 18.28 11.86 4.06
N LEU A 165 17.31 11.48 4.89
CA LEU A 165 17.58 10.90 6.20
C LEU A 165 18.32 9.55 6.10
N ALA A 166 18.03 8.76 5.05
CA ALA A 166 18.71 7.49 4.82
C ALA A 166 20.19 7.66 4.43
N VAL A 167 20.54 8.69 3.65
CA VAL A 167 21.94 8.98 3.29
C VAL A 167 22.72 9.64 4.44
N ASP A 168 22.04 10.40 5.30
CA ASP A 168 22.64 11.04 6.48
C ASP A 168 22.69 10.11 7.71
N ALA A 169 22.11 8.91 7.62
CA ALA A 169 22.19 7.90 8.68
C ALA A 169 23.64 7.41 8.79
N PRO A 170 24.31 7.58 9.95
CA PRO A 170 25.66 7.08 10.12
C PRO A 170 25.65 5.56 9.94
N GLU A 171 26.40 5.06 8.94
CA GLU A 171 26.68 3.63 8.76
C GLU A 171 26.97 3.04 10.13
N LYS A 172 26.24 1.95 10.48
CA LYS A 172 26.35 1.23 11.75
C LYS A 172 27.77 1.32 12.29
N ARG A 173 27.99 2.19 13.29
CA ARG A 173 29.26 2.22 14.01
C ARG A 173 29.42 0.83 14.60
N GLU A 174 30.38 0.06 14.07
CA GLU A 174 30.83 -1.18 14.70
C GLU A 174 30.94 -0.91 16.20
N SER A 175 30.13 -1.62 16.97
CA SER A 175 30.03 -1.39 18.41
C SER A 175 31.41 -1.62 19.02
N VAL A 176 31.87 -0.69 19.86
CA VAL A 176 33.13 -0.83 20.59
C VAL A 176 33.18 -2.15 21.41
N MET A 177 32.01 -2.71 21.74
CA MET A 177 31.89 -4.05 22.36
C MET A 177 32.47 -5.17 21.48
N GLU A 178 32.32 -5.09 20.16
CA GLU A 178 32.78 -6.12 19.23
C GLU A 178 34.31 -6.12 19.11
N LYS A 179 34.94 -4.93 19.19
CA LYS A 179 36.41 -4.79 19.34
C LYS A 179 36.92 -5.23 20.70
N LEU A 180 36.15 -5.04 21.78
CA LEU A 180 36.56 -5.47 23.13
C LEU A 180 36.53 -7.00 23.29
N MET A 181 35.61 -7.71 22.63
CA MET A 181 35.58 -9.18 22.65
C MET A 181 36.78 -9.81 21.93
N GLN A 182 37.22 -9.25 20.80
CA GLN A 182 38.40 -9.75 20.07
C GLN A 182 39.73 -9.45 20.79
N THR A 183 39.75 -8.50 21.74
CA THR A 183 40.96 -8.14 22.49
C THR A 183 41.07 -8.89 23.84
N GLY A 184 39.96 -9.49 24.30
CA GLY A 184 39.89 -10.21 25.59
C GLY A 184 40.49 -11.62 25.60
N GLU A 185 40.69 -12.27 24.45
CA GLU A 185 41.18 -13.66 24.37
C GLU A 185 42.71 -13.81 24.37
N LYS A 186 43.50 -12.73 24.53
CA LYS A 186 44.98 -12.80 24.52
C LYS A 186 45.70 -12.55 25.84
N ALA A 187 45.01 -12.52 26.98
CA ALA A 187 45.67 -12.36 28.28
C ALA A 187 45.22 -13.42 29.30
N ALA A 188 45.77 -14.63 29.16
CA ALA A 188 45.93 -15.56 30.28
C ALA A 188 47.43 -15.89 30.44
N PRO A 189 48.04 -15.69 31.62
CA PRO A 189 49.47 -15.87 31.82
C PRO A 189 49.85 -17.35 31.97
N SER A 190 50.84 -17.81 31.21
CA SER A 190 51.47 -19.11 31.42
C SER A 190 52.44 -19.03 32.62
N SER A 191 52.16 -19.82 33.64
CA SER A 191 53.02 -20.03 34.79
C SER A 191 54.22 -20.91 34.38
N HIS A 192 55.43 -20.38 34.43
CA HIS A 192 56.65 -21.19 34.39
C HIS A 192 57.54 -20.86 35.58
N SER A 193 57.73 -21.90 36.39
CA SER A 193 58.46 -21.97 37.64
C SER A 193 59.97 -22.05 37.39
N HIS A 194 60.72 -21.05 37.83
CA HIS A 194 62.18 -21.12 37.91
C HIS A 194 62.60 -21.90 39.16
N LYS A 195 63.25 -23.06 38.99
CA LYS A 195 64.08 -23.69 40.03
C LYS A 195 65.50 -23.10 39.98
N PRO A 196 66.18 -22.87 41.12
CA PRO A 196 67.52 -22.30 41.15
C PRO A 196 68.59 -23.36 40.89
N LYS A 197 69.65 -22.98 40.17
CA LYS A 197 70.92 -23.72 40.08
C LYS A 197 72.02 -22.85 40.67
N GLU A 198 72.78 -23.42 41.60
CA GLU A 198 74.09 -22.94 42.04
C GLU A 198 74.93 -24.15 42.56
N PRO A 199 76.27 -24.06 42.68
CA PRO A 199 77.16 -24.60 41.67
C PRO A 199 78.17 -25.67 42.18
N GLU A 200 78.91 -26.26 41.23
CA GLU A 200 80.24 -26.92 41.29
C GLU A 200 80.62 -27.84 42.47
N ARG A 201 80.79 -29.15 42.18
CA ARG A 201 82.08 -29.81 41.91
C ARG A 201 81.89 -31.30 41.63
#